data_AF-A0A550GNY4-F1
#
_entry.id   AF-A0A550GNY4-F1
#
_cell.length_a   1.000
_cell.length_b   1.000
_cell.length_c   1.000
_cell.angle_alpha   90.00
_cell.angle_beta   90.00
_cell.angle_gamma   90.00
#
_symmetry.space_group_name_H-M   'P 1'
#
loop_
_entity.id
_entity.type
_entity.pdbx_description
1 polymer ?
#
loop_
_entity_poly.entity_id
_entity_poly.type
_entity_poly.pdbx_seq_one_letter_code
_entity_poly.pdbx_strand_id
1 'polypeptide(L)' 'MENFSLNSAKSFLGKNVNLHLKDGAVIVNVLLTGIRKNDFGKGNSVEYVPYGNHKGACVPLRNIAWAERLNLNLLQTAD' A
#
# COMPACT_ATOMS: atom_id res chain seq x y z
N MET A 1 -18.01 -1.28 -6.85
CA MET A 1 -16.58 -0.92 -6.89
C MET A 1 -15.78 -2.21 -6.89
N GLU A 2 -14.92 -2.44 -7.87
CA GLU A 2 -14.06 -3.63 -7.86
C GLU A 2 -13.20 -3.64 -6.59
N ASN A 3 -13.07 -4.80 -5.95
CA ASN A 3 -12.21 -4.93 -4.79
C ASN A 3 -10.74 -4.80 -5.22
N PHE A 4 -9.92 -4.11 -4.42
CA PHE A 4 -8.48 -4.09 -4.62
C PHE A 4 -7.94 -5.53 -4.59
N SER A 5 -7.46 -5.99 -5.75
CA SER A 5 -7.10 -7.40 -5.96
C SER A 5 -5.65 -7.68 -5.58
N LEU A 6 -5.31 -8.96 -5.39
CA LEU A 6 -3.93 -9.41 -5.22
C LEU A 6 -3.06 -8.98 -6.41
N ASN A 7 -3.58 -9.04 -7.64
CA ASN A 7 -2.83 -8.65 -8.83
C ASN A 7 -2.58 -7.14 -8.87
N SER A 8 -3.57 -6.34 -8.45
CA SER A 8 -3.41 -4.90 -8.26
C SER A 8 -2.28 -4.63 -7.26
N ALA A 9 -2.31 -5.26 -6.08
CA ALA A 9 -1.25 -5.13 -5.07
C ALA A 9 0.14 -5.50 -5.60
N LYS A 10 0.27 -6.62 -6.33
CA LYS A 10 1.54 -7.06 -6.94
C LYS A 10 2.11 -6.01 -7.89
N SER A 11 1.27 -5.31 -8.64
CA SER A 11 1.71 -4.27 -9.59
C SER A 11 2.37 -3.06 -8.92
N PHE A 12 2.16 -2.89 -7.60
CA PHE A 12 2.70 -1.80 -6.79
C PHE A 12 3.89 -2.20 -5.92
N LEU A 13 4.34 -3.46 -5.94
CA LEU A 13 5.54 -3.87 -5.21
C LEU A 13 6.77 -3.06 -5.66
N GLY A 14 7.56 -2.62 -4.68
CA GLY A 14 8.73 -1.78 -4.87
C GLY A 14 8.44 -0.33 -5.24
N LYS A 15 7.17 0.13 -5.16
CA LYS A 15 6.78 1.51 -5.50
C LYS A 15 6.27 2.25 -4.28
N ASN A 16 6.53 3.55 -4.27
CA ASN A 16 5.89 4.48 -3.34
C ASN A 16 4.44 4.73 -3.80
N VAL A 17 3.50 4.57 -2.88
CA VAL A 17 2.07 4.73 -3.14
C VAL A 17 1.36 5.43 -1.97
N ASN A 18 0.18 5.96 -2.26
CA ASN A 18 -0.84 6.22 -1.24
C ASN A 18 -1.83 5.05 -1.26
N LEU A 19 -2.11 4.49 -0.08
CA LEU A 19 -3.13 3.44 0.08
C LEU A 19 -4.42 4.07 0.59
N HIS A 20 -5.45 4.05 -0.26
CA HIS A 20 -6.78 4.52 0.12
C HIS A 20 -7.55 3.35 0.72
N LEU A 21 -8.00 3.52 1.96
CA LEU A 21 -8.74 2.51 2.70
C LEU A 21 -10.25 2.70 2.51
N LYS A 22 -11.00 1.62 2.71
CA LYS A 22 -12.46 1.61 2.54
C LYS A 22 -13.21 2.43 3.59
N ASP A 23 -12.59 2.72 4.73
CA ASP A 23 -13.12 3.59 5.78
C ASP A 23 -12.87 5.08 5.50
N GLY A 24 -12.25 5.42 4.38
CA GLY A 24 -11.92 6.79 3.99
C GLY A 24 -10.56 7.27 4.49
N ALA A 25 -9.86 6.50 5.33
CA ALA A 25 -8.50 6.83 5.71
C ALA A 25 -7.52 6.62 4.55
N VAL A 26 -6.40 7.34 4.59
CA VAL A 26 -5.33 7.23 3.59
C VAL A 26 -4.00 7.02 4.30
N ILE A 27 -3.28 5.97 3.93
CA ILE A 27 -1.90 5.75 4.37
C ILE A 27 -1.00 6.35 3.29
N VAL A 28 -0.40 7.49 3.59
CA VAL A 28 0.35 8.30 2.61
C VAL A 28 1.83 7.94 2.58
N ASN A 29 2.43 8.07 1.39
CA ASN A 29 3.87 7.95 1.19
C ASN A 29 4.48 6.69 1.81
N VAL A 30 3.98 5.54 1.36
CA VAL A 30 4.48 4.24 1.80
C VAL A 30 5.11 3.47 0.64
N LEU A 31 6.22 2.81 0.92
CA LEU A 31 6.83 1.85 0.01
C LEU A 31 6.12 0.50 0.19
N LEU A 32 5.53 -0.04 -0.87
CA LEU A 32 4.98 -1.39 -0.86
C LEU A 32 6.12 -2.42 -0.95
N THR A 33 6.35 -3.17 0.12
CA THR A 33 7.50 -4.08 0.23
C THR A 33 7.14 -5.55 -0.01
N GLY A 34 5.90 -5.94 0.23
CA GLY A 34 5.52 -7.35 0.16
C GLY A 34 4.02 -7.61 0.21
N ILE A 35 3.68 -8.89 0.02
CA ILE A 35 2.33 -9.40 0.26
C ILE A 35 2.46 -10.60 1.19
N ARG A 36 1.89 -10.47 2.37
CA ARG A 36 1.80 -11.55 3.34
C ARG A 36 0.54 -12.38 3.05
N LYS A 37 0.74 -13.63 2.67
CA LYS A 37 -0.34 -14.63 2.67
C LYS A 37 -0.58 -15.06 4.11
N ASN A 38 -1.85 -15.09 4.53
CA ASN A 38 -2.22 -15.65 5.83
C ASN A 38 -2.86 -17.01 5.60
N ASP A 39 -2.29 -18.04 6.24
CA ASP A 39 -2.71 -19.43 6.05
C ASP A 39 -4.03 -19.77 6.79
N PHE A 40 -4.50 -18.90 7.69
CA PHE A 40 -5.65 -19.15 8.57
C PHE A 40 -6.93 -18.38 8.17
N GLY A 41 -7.18 -18.23 6.86
CA GLY A 41 -8.46 -17.67 6.37
C GLY A 41 -8.65 -16.16 6.55
N LYS A 42 -7.69 -15.44 7.15
CA LYS A 42 -7.75 -13.98 7.38
C LYS A 42 -7.52 -13.13 6.12
N GLY A 43 -7.28 -13.76 4.97
CA GLY A 43 -6.99 -13.11 3.70
C GLY A 43 -5.59 -12.50 3.64
N ASN A 44 -5.18 -12.15 2.42
CA ASN A 44 -3.87 -11.58 2.15
C ASN A 44 -3.75 -10.16 2.72
N SER A 45 -2.54 -9.78 3.13
CA SER A 45 -2.22 -8.42 3.59
C SER A 45 -1.09 -7.84 2.76
N VAL A 46 -1.10 -6.53 2.59
CA VAL A 46 -0.02 -5.77 1.97
C VAL A 46 0.94 -5.34 3.06
N GLU A 47 2.23 -5.55 2.85
CA GLU A 47 3.31 -5.04 3.70
C GLU A 47 3.85 -3.75 3.11
N TYR A 48 4.08 -2.77 3.98
CA TYR A 48 4.57 -1.47 3.58
C TYR A 48 5.49 -0.86 4.61
N VAL A 49 6.30 0.10 4.18
CA VAL A 49 7.18 0.89 5.04
C VAL A 49 6.83 2.37 4.83
N PRO A 50 6.43 3.11 5.87
CA PRO A 50 6.18 4.54 5.76
C PRO A 50 7.47 5.32 5.49
N TYR A 51 7.39 6.37 4.69
CA TYR A 51 8.51 7.29 4.50
C TYR A 51 8.97 7.89 5.83
N GLY A 52 10.30 7.94 6.05
CA GLY A 52 10.90 8.43 7.29
C GLY A 52 10.84 7.44 8.47
N ASN A 53 10.24 6.25 8.31
CA ASN A 53 10.18 5.23 9.35
C ASN A 53 10.73 3.89 8.84
N HIS A 54 11.67 3.29 9.56
CA HIS A 54 12.24 1.99 9.19
C HIS A 54 11.40 0.79 9.62
N LYS A 55 10.35 0.98 10.44
CA LYS A 55 9.48 -0.11 10.89
C LYS A 55 8.40 -0.39 9.85
N GLY A 56 8.42 -1.60 9.29
CA GLY A 56 7.37 -2.11 8.42
C GLY A 56 6.05 -2.33 9.16
N ALA A 57 4.95 -2.14 8.45
CA ALA A 57 3.59 -2.39 8.89
C ALA A 57 2.82 -3.19 7.82
N CYS A 58 1.60 -3.62 8.15
CA CYS A 58 0.75 -4.33 7.20
C CYS A 58 -0.71 -3.88 7.29
N VAL A 59 -1.41 -4.00 6.16
CA VAL A 59 -2.85 -3.74 6.07
C VAL A 59 -3.54 -4.86 5.28
N PRO A 60 -4.67 -5.41 5.75
CA PRO A 60 -5.39 -6.44 5.02
C PRO A 60 -5.86 -5.93 3.64
N LEU A 61 -5.69 -6.73 2.57
CA LEU A 61 -6.14 -6.34 1.22
C LEU A 61 -7.62 -5.98 1.20
N ARG A 62 -8.44 -6.67 1.99
CA ARG A 62 -9.89 -6.43 2.07
C ARG A 62 -10.24 -5.01 2.56
N ASN A 63 -9.32 -4.35 3.29
CA ASN A 63 -9.50 -2.99 3.81
C ASN A 63 -9.05 -1.92 2.79
N ILE A 64 -8.32 -2.30 1.74
CA ILE A 64 -7.84 -1.38 0.71
C ILE A 64 -8.93 -1.18 -0.34
N ALA A 65 -9.24 0.07 -0.65
CA ALA A 65 -10.13 0.44 -1.74
C ALA A 65 -9.36 0.52 -3.07
N TRP A 66 -8.26 1.27 -3.10
CA TRP A 66 -7.37 1.39 -4.26
C TRP A 66 -5.99 1.93 -3.83
N ALA A 67 -5.03 1.93 -4.75
CA ALA A 67 -3.70 2.46 -4.53
C ALA A 67 -3.33 3.45 -5.63
N GLU A 68 -2.76 4.58 -5.22
CA GLU A 68 -2.25 5.63 -6.10
C GLU A 68 -0.73 5.58 -6.14
N ARG A 69 -0.10 5.50 -7.30
CA ARG A 69 1.36 5.62 -7.38
C ARG A 69 1.77 7.06 -7.12
N LEU A 70 2.70 7.27 -6.20
CA LEU A 70 3.32 8.58 -6.02
C LEU A 70 4.16 8.93 -7.25
N ASN A 71 3.81 10.06 -7.87
CA ASN A 71 4.63 10.64 -8.90
C ASN A 71 5.79 11.38 -8.24
N LEU A 72 6.98 10.78 -8.26
CA LEU A 72 8.19 11.37 -7.67
C LEU A 72 8.58 12.71 -8.31
N ASN A 73 8.13 12.99 -9.55
CA ASN A 73 8.35 14.28 -10.21
C ASN A 73 7.61 15.43 -9.50
N LEU A 74 6.62 15.13 -8.65
CA LEU A 74 5.91 16.13 -7.82
C LEU A 74 6.60 16.37 -6.47
N LEU A 75 7.56 15.52 -6.08
CA LEU A 75 8.30 15.63 -4.82
C LEU A 75 9.68 16.28 -5.00
N GLN A 76 10.07 16.63 -6.23
CA GLN A 76 11.38 17.22 -6.56
C GLN A 76 11.45 18.73 -6.26
N THR A 77 10.75 19.19 -5.23
CA THR A 77 10.76 20.60 -4.81
C THR A 77 10.86 20.69 -3.30
N ALA A 78 12.10 20.79 -2.82
CA ALA A 78 12.55 21.57 -1.68
C ALA A 78 14.05 21.29 -1.52
N ASP A 79 14.85 21.97 -2.34
CA ASP A 79 16.23 22.29 -1.97
C ASP A 79 16.22 23.41 -0.92
#